data_AF-A0A536A0J0-F1
#
_entry.id   AF-A0A536A0J0-F1
#
_cell.length_a   1.000
_cell.length_b   1.000
_cell.length_c   1.000
_cell.angle_alpha   90.00
_cell.angle_beta   90.00
_cell.angle_gamma   90.00
#
_symmetry.space_group_name_H-M   'P 1'
#
loop_
_entity.id
_entity.type
_entity.pdbx_description
1 polymer ?
#
loop_
_entity_poly.entity_id
_entity_poly.type
_entity_poly.pdbx_seq_one_letter_code
_entity_poly.pdbx_strand_id
1 'polypeptide(L)'
;MIKRLFIAQAIVDVLFGVPLIFFSPVLLSIYGLSTDRVGTYLGEFLGVAFLALAWISWSARDLPDGEPRRFIVRAGLLAGVIGTLVNVNFELQPDATPLGWINVAITLVLAIGWGYAAYQSMEGVAARQPA
;
A
#
# COMPACT_ATOMS: atom_id res chain seq x y z
N MET A 1 12.35 -6.84 -11.78
CA MET A 1 10.90 -6.61 -11.54
C MET A 1 10.61 -6.08 -10.14
N ILE A 2 11.02 -6.77 -9.07
CA ILE A 2 10.72 -6.39 -7.67
C ILE A 2 11.12 -4.95 -7.31
N LYS A 3 12.27 -4.44 -7.79
CA LYS A 3 12.66 -3.03 -7.63
C LYS A 3 11.59 -2.05 -8.13
N ARG A 4 10.92 -2.34 -9.25
CA ARG A 4 9.86 -1.48 -9.79
C ARG A 4 8.63 -1.47 -8.88
N LEU A 5 8.33 -2.60 -8.23
CA LEU A 5 7.22 -2.69 -7.29
C LEU A 5 7.47 -1.86 -6.02
N PHE A 6 8.70 -1.90 -5.48
CA PHE A 6 9.12 -1.02 -4.39
C PHE A 6 9.01 0.47 -4.76
N ILE A 7 9.44 0.83 -5.97
CA ILE A 7 9.33 2.22 -6.44
C ILE A 7 7.85 2.62 -6.62
N ALA A 8 7.03 1.76 -7.23
CA ALA A 8 5.61 2.02 -7.43
C ALA A 8 4.88 2.22 -6.09
N GLN A 9 5.13 1.34 -5.12
CA GLN A 9 4.60 1.47 -3.76
C GLN A 9 5.02 2.80 -3.12
N ALA A 10 6.31 3.14 -3.18
CA ALA A 10 6.81 4.39 -2.61
C ALA A 10 6.15 5.63 -3.24
N ILE A 11 5.92 5.62 -4.55
CA ILE A 11 5.23 6.70 -5.26
C ILE A 11 3.78 6.80 -4.80
N VAL A 12 3.05 5.68 -4.75
CA VAL A 12 1.66 5.65 -4.28
C VAL A 12 1.59 6.20 -2.85
N ASP A 13 2.44 5.70 -1.96
CA ASP A 13 2.48 6.12 -0.56
C ASP A 13 2.80 7.62 -0.42
N VAL A 14 3.68 8.20 -1.26
CA VAL A 14 3.92 9.66 -1.27
C VAL A 14 2.71 10.44 -1.79
N LEU A 15 2.07 9.96 -2.86
CA LEU A 15 0.90 10.61 -3.47
C LEU A 15 -0.31 10.63 -2.54
N PHE A 16 -0.43 9.67 -1.62
CA PHE A 16 -1.44 9.71 -0.57
C PHE A 16 -0.95 10.42 0.69
N GLY A 17 0.30 10.17 1.11
CA GLY A 17 0.86 10.68 2.35
C GLY A 17 0.96 12.19 2.42
N VAL A 18 1.54 12.83 1.39
CA VAL A 18 1.72 14.28 1.39
C VAL A 18 0.38 15.02 1.41
N PRO A 19 -0.60 14.72 0.52
CA PRO A 19 -1.89 15.39 0.56
C PRO A 19 -2.67 15.11 1.83
N LEU A 20 -2.58 13.90 2.41
CA LEU A 20 -3.24 13.62 3.70
C LEU A 20 -2.67 14.48 4.83
N ILE A 21 -1.36 14.73 4.88
CA ILE A 21 -0.76 15.56 5.95
C ILE A 21 -1.18 17.03 5.86
N PHE A 22 -1.21 17.60 4.66
CA PHE A 22 -1.38 19.05 4.49
C PHE A 22 -2.80 19.45 4.06
N PHE A 23 -3.53 18.53 3.45
CA PHE A 23 -4.78 18.80 2.74
C PHE A 23 -5.80 17.66 2.93
N SER A 24 -5.82 17.00 4.11
CA SER A 24 -6.71 15.86 4.41
C SER A 24 -8.17 16.10 3.99
N PRO A 25 -8.83 17.22 4.36
CA PRO A 25 -10.23 17.43 4.01
C PRO A 25 -10.43 17.57 2.50
N VAL A 26 -9.48 18.22 1.81
CA VAL A 26 -9.54 18.41 0.36
C VAL A 26 -9.40 17.08 -0.36
N LEU A 27 -8.38 16.28 0.01
CA LEU A 27 -8.15 14.97 -0.61
C LEU A 27 -9.36 14.05 -0.42
N LEU A 28 -9.90 13.98 0.79
CA LEU A 28 -11.05 13.12 1.09
C LEU A 28 -12.34 13.60 0.41
N SER A 29 -12.50 14.92 0.21
CA SER A 29 -13.64 15.47 -0.53
C SER A 29 -13.65 15.07 -2.02
N ILE A 30 -12.50 14.76 -2.62
CA ILE A 30 -12.43 14.23 -4.00
C ILE A 30 -13.15 12.88 -4.07
N TYR A 31 -13.08 12.09 -3.00
CA TYR A 31 -13.80 10.83 -2.88
C TYR A 31 -15.25 11.01 -2.40
N GLY A 32 -15.77 12.24 -2.34
CA GLY A 32 -17.12 12.54 -1.85
C GLY A 32 -17.28 12.42 -0.33
N LEU A 33 -16.17 12.31 0.42
CA LEU A 33 -16.19 12.15 1.86
C LEU A 33 -16.07 13.50 2.56
N SER A 34 -16.84 13.70 3.64
CA SER A 34 -16.69 14.84 4.54
C SER A 34 -15.96 14.41 5.81
N THR A 35 -15.03 15.24 6.29
CA THR A 35 -14.34 15.03 7.57
C THR A 35 -14.72 16.07 8.60
N ASP A 36 -14.97 15.62 9.82
CA ASP A 36 -14.99 16.47 11.00
C ASP A 36 -13.55 16.70 11.51
N ARG A 37 -13.41 17.34 12.68
CA ARG A 37 -12.08 17.60 13.26
C ARG A 37 -11.31 16.33 13.58
N VAL A 38 -11.99 15.27 14.00
CA VAL A 38 -11.36 13.99 14.35
C VAL A 38 -10.89 13.26 13.09
N GLY A 39 -11.74 13.18 12.07
CA GLY A 39 -11.41 12.61 10.78
C GLY A 39 -10.26 13.34 10.09
N THR A 40 -10.20 14.67 10.21
CA THR A 40 -9.09 15.47 9.70
C THR A 40 -7.77 15.07 10.36
N TYR A 41 -7.73 15.06 11.70
CA TYR A 41 -6.54 14.66 12.47
C TYR A 41 -6.10 13.22 12.16
N LEU A 42 -7.04 12.28 12.08
CA LEU A 42 -6.74 10.89 11.73
C LEU A 42 -6.20 10.75 10.30
N GLY A 43 -6.75 11.52 9.35
CA GLY A 43 -6.23 11.56 7.99
C GLY A 43 -4.80 12.09 7.92
N GLU A 44 -4.50 13.19 8.63
CA GLU A 44 -3.15 13.74 8.72
C GLU A 44 -2.16 12.72 9.31
N PHE A 45 -2.56 12.04 10.38
CA PHE A 45 -1.73 11.02 11.03
C PHE A 45 -1.54 9.77 10.14
N LEU A 46 -2.57 9.38 9.40
CA LEU A 46 -2.47 8.33 8.38
C LEU A 46 -1.48 8.73 7.27
N GLY A 47 -1.45 10.01 6.90
CA GLY A 47 -0.47 10.53 5.95
C GLY A 47 0.98 10.35 6.42
N VAL A 48 1.25 10.51 7.72
CA VAL A 48 2.57 10.22 8.32
C VAL A 48 2.93 8.74 8.18
N ALA A 49 1.97 7.85 8.40
CA ALA A 49 2.18 6.41 8.23
C ALA A 49 2.52 6.06 6.77
N PHE A 50 1.83 6.67 5.81
CA PHE A 50 2.17 6.49 4.39
C PHE A 50 3.58 7.00 4.07
N LEU A 51 4.01 8.15 4.58
CA LEU A 51 5.40 8.60 4.35
C LEU A 51 6.45 7.66 4.95
N ALA A 52 6.16 7.04 6.09
CA ALA A 52 7.04 6.00 6.66
C ALA A 52 7.11 4.76 5.75
N LEU A 53 5.97 4.30 5.23
CA LEU A 53 5.90 3.19 4.27
C LEU A 53 6.59 3.51 2.94
N ALA A 54 6.45 4.74 2.46
CA ALA A 54 7.16 5.24 1.29
C ALA A 54 8.67 5.16 1.50
N TRP A 55 9.15 5.61 2.65
CA TRP A 55 10.57 5.57 2.99
C TRP A 55 11.11 4.14 3.08
N ILE A 56 10.35 3.23 3.70
CA ILE A 56 10.70 1.81 3.77
C ILE A 56 10.79 1.22 2.36
N SER A 57 9.76 1.45 1.53
CA SER A 57 9.70 0.91 0.17
C SER A 57 10.81 1.47 -0.72
N TRP A 58 11.06 2.78 -0.62
CA TRP A 58 12.15 3.45 -1.30
C TRP A 58 13.47 2.82 -0.90
N SER A 59 13.77 2.70 0.39
CA SER A 59 15.02 2.14 0.90
C SER A 59 15.20 0.66 0.52
N ALA A 60 14.11 -0.11 0.49
CA ALA A 60 14.13 -1.53 0.18
C ALA A 60 14.35 -1.85 -1.31
N ARG A 61 14.18 -0.88 -2.21
CA ARG A 61 14.25 -1.09 -3.67
C ARG A 61 15.61 -1.63 -4.15
N ASP A 62 16.67 -1.33 -3.41
CA ASP A 62 18.07 -1.67 -3.71
C ASP A 62 18.61 -2.75 -2.73
N LEU A 63 17.75 -3.34 -1.89
CA LEU A 63 18.16 -4.44 -1.02
C LEU A 63 18.52 -5.69 -1.84
N PRO A 64 19.65 -6.35 -1.51
CA PRO A 64 20.00 -7.62 -2.12
C PRO A 64 18.95 -8.68 -1.80
N ASP A 65 18.90 -9.73 -2.63
CA ASP A 65 18.04 -10.88 -2.38
C ASP A 65 18.47 -11.58 -1.07
N GLY A 66 17.61 -11.55 -0.06
CA GLY A 66 17.86 -12.11 1.26
C GLY A 66 16.63 -11.98 2.15
N GLU A 67 16.73 -12.49 3.38
CA GLU A 67 15.58 -12.51 4.30
C GLU A 67 14.99 -11.12 4.59
N PRO A 68 15.79 -10.03 4.77
CA PRO A 68 15.21 -8.69 4.97
C PRO A 68 14.29 -8.25 3.83
N ARG A 69 14.71 -8.47 2.57
CA ARG A 69 13.89 -8.11 1.41
C ARG A 69 12.64 -9.00 1.29
N ARG A 70 12.77 -10.30 1.59
CA ARG A 70 11.64 -11.25 1.56
C ARG A 70 10.61 -10.94 2.64
N PHE A 71 11.05 -10.55 3.82
CA PHE A 71 10.18 -10.10 4.91
C PHE A 71 9.32 -8.90 4.45
N ILE A 72 9.94 -7.88 3.85
CA ILE A 72 9.22 -6.69 3.38
C ILE A 72 8.25 -7.05 2.25
N VAL A 73 8.62 -7.95 1.34
CA VAL A 73 7.72 -8.44 0.29
C VAL A 73 6.48 -9.12 0.87
N ARG A 74 6.64 -9.99 1.87
CA ARG A 74 5.52 -10.67 2.56
C ARG A 74 4.65 -9.68 3.34
N ALA A 75 5.28 -8.70 4.00
CA ALA A 75 4.56 -7.63 4.70
C ALA A 75 3.74 -6.78 3.72
N GLY A 76 4.30 -6.44 2.55
CA GLY A 76 3.59 -5.73 1.48
C GLY A 76 2.39 -6.51 0.94
N LEU A 77 2.53 -7.83 0.76
CA LEU A 77 1.41 -8.70 0.39
C LEU A 77 0.29 -8.67 1.44
N LEU A 78 0.65 -8.87 2.71
CA LEU A 78 -0.32 -8.85 3.80
C LEU A 78 -1.06 -7.51 3.89
N ALA A 79 -0.31 -6.40 3.83
CA ALA A 79 -0.87 -5.06 3.83
C ALA A 79 -1.79 -4.80 2.62
N GLY A 80 -1.38 -5.24 1.42
CA GLY A 80 -2.19 -5.12 0.21
C GLY A 80 -3.50 -5.89 0.28
N VAL A 81 -3.48 -7.12 0.81
CA VAL A 81 -4.69 -7.94 0.99
C VAL A 81 -5.62 -7.29 2.01
N ILE A 82 -5.11 -6.95 3.20
CA ILE A 82 -5.92 -6.32 4.26
C ILE A 82 -6.50 -4.99 3.76
N GLY A 83 -5.67 -4.14 3.14
CA GLY A 83 -6.10 -2.86 2.58
C GLY A 83 -7.20 -3.02 1.53
N THR A 84 -7.08 -4.02 0.66
CA THR A 84 -8.13 -4.33 -0.33
C THR A 84 -9.43 -4.75 0.34
N LEU A 85 -9.38 -5.61 1.36
CA LEU A 85 -10.57 -6.03 2.09
C LEU A 85 -11.25 -4.86 2.81
N VAL A 86 -10.46 -3.98 3.44
CA VAL A 86 -10.98 -2.77 4.10
C VAL A 86 -11.64 -1.84 3.09
N ASN A 87 -11.01 -1.58 1.94
CA ASN A 87 -11.59 -0.73 0.89
C ASN A 87 -12.87 -1.33 0.33
N VAL A 88 -12.90 -2.64 0.03
CA VAL A 88 -14.13 -3.32 -0.44
C VAL A 88 -15.23 -3.22 0.61
N ASN A 89 -14.92 -3.47 1.88
CA ASN A 89 -15.91 -3.37 2.95
C ASN A 89 -16.46 -1.94 3.11
N PHE A 90 -15.65 -0.91 2.86
CA PHE A 90 -16.12 0.48 2.83
C PHE A 90 -17.03 0.75 1.63
N GLU A 91 -16.63 0.33 0.42
CA GLU A 91 -17.41 0.54 -0.81
C GLU A 91 -18.72 -0.28 -0.89
N LEU A 92 -18.94 -1.22 0.02
CA LEU A 92 -20.21 -1.94 0.17
C LEU A 92 -21.20 -1.21 1.10
N GLN A 93 -20.80 -0.11 1.73
CA GLN A 93 -21.65 0.67 2.64
C GLN A 93 -22.45 1.75 1.88
N PRO A 94 -23.51 2.31 2.48
CA PRO A 94 -24.33 3.35 1.83
C PRO A 94 -23.57 4.61 1.43
N ASP A 95 -22.45 4.91 2.09
CA ASP A 95 -21.61 6.10 1.86
C ASP A 95 -20.54 5.88 0.76
N ALA A 96 -20.59 4.74 0.07
CA ALA A 96 -19.69 4.41 -1.02
C ALA A 96 -19.77 5.42 -2.17
N THR A 97 -18.65 5.66 -2.84
CA THR A 97 -18.60 6.57 -3.97
C THR A 97 -17.92 5.91 -5.18
N PRO A 98 -18.33 6.25 -6.42
CA PRO A 98 -17.71 5.66 -7.61
C PRO A 98 -16.19 5.86 -7.66
N LEU A 99 -15.68 6.97 -7.11
CA LEU A 99 -14.25 7.27 -7.04
C LEU A 99 -13.52 6.46 -5.98
N GLY A 100 -14.20 6.01 -4.92
CA GLY A 100 -13.59 5.20 -3.86
C GLY A 100 -13.11 3.82 -4.35
N TRP A 101 -13.73 3.28 -5.40
CA TRP A 101 -13.26 2.08 -6.10
C TRP A 101 -11.85 2.18 -6.69
N ILE A 102 -11.34 3.39 -6.91
CA ILE A 102 -9.93 3.59 -7.31
C ILE A 102 -8.99 3.05 -6.22
N ASN A 103 -9.32 3.25 -4.95
CA ASN A 103 -8.51 2.75 -3.83
C ASN A 103 -8.54 1.22 -3.78
N VAL A 104 -9.70 0.60 -4.01
CA VAL A 104 -9.83 -0.86 -4.17
C VAL A 104 -8.90 -1.37 -5.28
N ALA A 105 -8.93 -0.74 -6.45
CA ALA A 105 -8.10 -1.13 -7.58
C ALA A 105 -6.60 -0.99 -7.29
N ILE A 106 -6.18 0.12 -6.67
CA ILE A 106 -4.79 0.37 -6.30
C ILE A 106 -4.29 -0.70 -5.32
N THR A 107 -5.01 -0.94 -4.22
CA THR A 107 -4.58 -1.92 -3.22
C THR A 107 -4.59 -3.34 -3.77
N LEU A 108 -5.55 -3.67 -4.65
CA LEU A 108 -5.61 -4.98 -5.29
C LEU A 108 -4.44 -5.21 -6.25
N VAL A 109 -4.10 -4.22 -7.10
CA VAL A 109 -2.95 -4.31 -8.01
C VAL A 109 -1.65 -4.47 -7.23
N LEU A 110 -1.50 -3.73 -6.12
CA LEU A 110 -0.33 -3.88 -5.24
C LEU A 110 -0.30 -5.25 -4.57
N ALA A 111 -1.44 -5.74 -4.07
CA ALA A 111 -1.53 -7.07 -3.47
C ALA A 111 -1.13 -8.17 -4.47
N ILE A 112 -1.59 -8.08 -5.72
CA ILE A 112 -1.21 -9.01 -6.80
C ILE A 112 0.30 -8.91 -7.08
N GLY A 113 0.83 -7.68 -7.20
CA GLY A 113 2.25 -7.44 -7.43
C GLY A 113 3.13 -8.05 -6.33
N TRP A 114 2.77 -7.81 -5.07
CA TRP A 114 3.49 -8.37 -3.91
C TRP A 114 3.30 -9.88 -3.81
N GLY A 115 2.13 -10.42 -4.15
CA GLY A 115 1.86 -11.85 -4.19
C GLY A 115 2.73 -12.58 -5.19
N TYR A 116 2.85 -12.02 -6.40
CA TYR A 116 3.73 -12.55 -7.43
C TYR A 116 5.21 -12.49 -7.01
N ALA A 117 5.64 -11.39 -6.40
CA ALA A 117 7.00 -11.26 -5.84
C ALA A 117 7.27 -12.24 -4.69
N ALA A 118 6.29 -12.49 -3.82
CA ALA A 118 6.38 -13.44 -2.72
C ALA A 118 6.52 -14.87 -3.25
N TYR A 119 5.70 -15.25 -4.23
CA TYR A 119 5.74 -16.56 -4.87
C TYR A 119 7.12 -16.85 -5.50
N GLN A 120 7.65 -15.94 -6.32
CA GLN A 120 8.99 -16.09 -6.90
C GLN A 120 10.09 -16.23 -5.84
N SER A 121 9.93 -15.56 -4.70
CA SER A 121 10.90 -15.63 -3.62
C SER A 121 10.94 -17.02 -2.94
N MET A 122 9.83 -17.78 -2.98
CA MET A 122 9.72 -19.14 -2.43
C MET A 122 10.29 -20.18 -3.40
N GLU A 123 9.96 -20.08 -4.69
CA GLU A 123 10.53 -20.97 -5.73
C GLU A 123 12.05 -20.91 -5.75
N GLY A 124 12.62 -19.70 -5.66
CA GLY A 124 14.06 -19.50 -5.60
C GLY A 124 14.75 -20.06 -4.36
N VAL A 125 14.02 -20.34 -3.27
CA VAL A 125 14.54 -21.07 -2.10
C VAL A 125 14.53 -22.56 -2.36
N ALA A 126 13.41 -23.10 -2.84
CA ALA A 126 13.25 -24.52 -3.13
C ALA A 126 14.31 -25.01 -4.13
N ALA A 127 14.64 -24.19 -5.14
CA ALA A 127 15.67 -24.52 -6.13
C ALA A 127 17.12 -24.48 -5.60
N ARG A 128 17.37 -23.88 -4.42
CA ARG A 128 18.72 -23.71 -3.84
C ARG A 128 19.05 -24.69 -2.72
N GLN A 129 18.09 -25.49 -2.26
CA GLN A 129 18.34 -26.58 -1.32
C GLN A 129 18.68 -27.84 -2.12
N PRO A 130 19.93 -28.37 -2.08
CA PRO A 130 20.21 -29.69 -2.61
C PRO A 130 19.48 -30.75 -1.78
N ALA A 131 18.97 -31.78 -2.47
CA ALA A 131 18.30 -32.94 -1.90
C ALA A 131 19.23 -33.75 -0.97
#